data_AF-A0A920KRR5-F1
#
_entry.id   AF-A0A920KRR5-F1
#
_cell.length_a   1.000
_cell.length_b   1.000
_cell.length_c   1.000
_cell.angle_alpha   90.00
_cell.angle_beta   90.00
_cell.angle_gamma   90.00
#
_symmetry.space_group_name_H-M   'P 1'
#
loop_
_entity.id
_entity.type
_entity.pdbx_description
1 polymer ?
#
loop_
_entity_poly.entity_id
_entity_poly.type
_entity_poly.pdbx_seq_one_letter_code
_entity_poly.pdbx_strand_id
1 'polypeptide(L)'
;MLSEPMETVPSADLGKASRMVDAPGRYVEFCKNTFPDKLSLNGLKLVLDCAHGATYQVAPQVFTELGADVVLNRCRAGWVQHQP
;
A
#
# COMPACT_ATOMS: atom_id res chain seq x y z
N MET A 1 19.97 29.40 -1.49
CA MET A 1 18.61 30.00 -1.41
C MET A 1 17.83 29.65 -2.69
N LEU A 2 16.48 29.66 -2.67
CA LEU A 2 15.65 29.38 -3.88
C LEU A 2 15.90 30.34 -5.07
N SER A 3 16.65 31.42 -4.85
CA SER A 3 17.03 32.44 -5.82
C SER A 3 18.39 32.22 -6.48
N GLU A 4 19.15 31.20 -6.08
CA GLU A 4 20.44 30.86 -6.71
C GLU A 4 20.22 30.02 -7.97
N PRO A 5 21.11 30.13 -8.98
CA PRO A 5 21.05 29.28 -10.16
C PRO A 5 21.20 27.80 -9.77
N MET A 6 20.42 26.95 -10.41
CA MET A 6 20.46 25.51 -10.17
C MET A 6 21.76 24.93 -10.76
N GLU A 7 22.57 24.29 -9.92
CA GLU A 7 23.78 23.59 -10.35
C GLU A 7 23.56 22.07 -10.36
N THR A 8 24.16 21.40 -11.34
CA THR A 8 24.08 19.94 -11.50
C THR A 8 25.45 19.30 -11.29
N VAL A 9 25.46 18.08 -10.76
CA VAL A 9 26.68 17.26 -10.65
C VAL A 9 26.99 16.54 -11.98
N PRO A 10 28.23 16.05 -12.17
CA PRO A 10 28.56 15.16 -13.28
C PRO A 10 27.61 13.96 -13.36
N SER A 11 27.38 13.44 -14.57
CA SER A 11 26.42 12.36 -14.81
C SER A 11 26.68 11.08 -14.00
N ALA A 12 27.93 10.82 -13.63
CA ALA A 12 28.32 9.68 -12.79
C ALA A 12 27.79 9.80 -11.35
N ASP A 13 27.56 11.02 -10.88
CA ASP A 13 27.16 11.35 -9.51
C ASP A 13 25.64 11.59 -9.39
N LEU A 14 24.90 11.48 -10.50
CA LEU A 14 23.45 11.58 -10.50
C LEU A 14 22.81 10.34 -9.88
N GLY A 15 21.81 10.56 -9.02
CA GLY A 15 21.00 9.49 -8.45
C GLY A 15 20.24 8.70 -9.52
N LYS A 16 20.10 7.39 -9.29
CA LYS A 16 19.34 6.48 -10.17
C LYS A 16 18.00 6.13 -9.53
N ALA A 17 16.93 6.14 -10.32
CA ALA A 17 15.61 5.69 -9.90
C ALA A 17 15.27 4.36 -10.57
N SER A 18 14.70 3.43 -9.80
CA SER A 18 14.16 2.18 -10.31
C SER A 18 12.83 1.88 -9.63
N ARG A 19 11.99 1.08 -10.28
CA ARG A 19 10.70 0.66 -9.71
C ARG A 19 10.89 -0.65 -8.96
N MET A 20 10.47 -0.67 -7.69
CA MET A 20 10.38 -1.90 -6.91
C MET A 20 8.95 -2.44 -7.01
N VAL A 21 8.77 -3.49 -7.81
CA VAL A 21 7.44 -4.04 -8.14
C VAL A 21 6.87 -4.89 -7.02
N ASP A 22 7.74 -5.54 -6.24
CA ASP A 22 7.41 -6.47 -5.14
C ASP A 22 7.20 -5.78 -3.78
N ALA A 23 7.41 -4.46 -3.70
CA ALA A 23 7.30 -3.70 -2.45
C ALA A 23 5.96 -3.90 -1.71
N PRO A 24 4.78 -3.90 -2.39
CA PRO A 24 3.51 -4.15 -1.70
C PRO A 24 3.45 -5.53 -1.05
N GLY A 25 3.87 -6.59 -1.75
CA GLY A 25 3.87 -7.95 -1.22
C GLY A 25 4.81 -8.12 -0.03
N ARG A 26 6.02 -7.53 -0.11
CA ARG A 26 6.96 -7.51 1.03
C ARG A 26 6.39 -6.83 2.25
N TYR A 27 5.62 -5.76 2.06
CA TYR A 27 4.97 -5.05 3.16
C TYR A 27 3.78 -5.82 3.74
N VAL A 28 2.99 -6.53 2.91
CA VAL A 28 1.94 -7.45 3.38
C VAL A 28 2.53 -8.53 4.30
N GLU A 29 3.60 -9.20 3.88
CA GLU A 29 4.28 -10.21 4.71
C GLU A 29 4.78 -9.64 6.03
N PHE A 30 5.37 -8.44 6.00
CA PHE A 30 5.79 -7.75 7.22
C PHE A 30 4.62 -7.51 8.18
N CYS A 31 3.49 -7.02 7.67
CA CYS A 31 2.29 -6.77 8.49
C CYS A 31 1.76 -8.06 9.13
N LYS A 32 1.67 -9.15 8.36
CA LYS A 32 1.23 -10.45 8.90
C LYS A 32 2.18 -10.99 9.96
N ASN A 33 3.49 -10.91 9.73
CA ASN A 33 4.50 -11.38 10.70
C ASN A 33 4.59 -10.54 11.98
N THR A 34 4.00 -9.34 11.99
CA THR A 34 3.89 -8.51 13.20
C THR A 34 2.62 -8.84 13.99
N PHE A 35 1.67 -9.57 13.40
CA PHE A 35 0.46 -10.03 14.06
C PHE A 35 0.76 -11.24 14.96
N PRO A 36 0.17 -11.38 16.17
CA PRO A 36 0.49 -12.50 17.06
C PRO A 36 0.17 -13.87 16.46
N ASP A 37 1.15 -14.78 16.43
CA ASP A 37 1.04 -16.11 15.80
C ASP A 37 -0.11 -16.99 16.30
N LYS A 38 -0.57 -16.76 17.54
CA LYS A 38 -1.65 -17.54 18.17
C LYS A 38 -3.04 -16.99 17.87
N LEU A 39 -3.13 -15.90 17.12
CA LEU A 39 -4.38 -15.25 16.75
C LEU A 39 -4.64 -15.40 15.26
N SER A 40 -5.91 -15.39 14.89
CA SER A 40 -6.35 -15.23 13.50
C SER A 40 -7.58 -14.35 13.48
N LEU A 41 -7.94 -13.83 12.31
CA LEU A 41 -9.17 -13.06 12.10
C LEU A 41 -10.32 -13.93 11.56
N ASN A 42 -10.17 -15.25 11.59
CA ASN A 42 -11.19 -16.20 11.18
C ASN A 42 -12.51 -15.98 11.93
N GLY A 43 -13.61 -15.96 11.19
CA GLY A 43 -14.95 -15.72 11.73
C GLY A 43 -15.29 -14.25 11.97
N LEU A 44 -14.37 -13.32 11.70
CA LEU A 44 -14.65 -11.88 11.70
C LEU A 44 -15.03 -11.40 10.31
N LYS A 45 -16.04 -10.53 10.26
CA LYS A 45 -16.42 -9.78 9.07
C LYS A 45 -16.03 -8.32 9.21
N LEU A 46 -15.20 -7.82 8.30
CA LEU A 46 -14.61 -6.49 8.35
C LEU A 46 -15.06 -5.65 7.14
N VAL A 47 -15.42 -4.39 7.38
CA VAL A 47 -15.57 -3.39 6.32
C VAL A 47 -14.29 -2.56 6.28
N LEU A 48 -13.62 -2.53 5.13
CA LEU A 48 -12.43 -1.71 4.92
C LEU A 48 -12.78 -0.49 4.07
N ASP A 49 -12.51 0.71 4.58
CA ASP A 49 -12.58 1.95 3.81
C ASP A 49 -11.18 2.51 3.58
N CYS A 50 -10.67 2.38 2.35
CA CYS A 50 -9.33 2.85 2.02
C CYS A 50 -9.29 4.29 1.49
N ALA A 51 -10.43 5.00 1.47
CA ALA A 51 -10.55 6.39 1.00
C ALA A 51 -9.90 6.68 -0.38
N HIS A 52 -9.79 5.68 -1.27
CA HIS A 52 -9.02 5.75 -2.52
C HIS A 52 -7.53 6.12 -2.35
N GLY A 53 -7.00 5.96 -1.14
CA GLY A 53 -5.63 6.28 -0.77
C GLY A 53 -4.65 5.12 -0.99
N ALA A 54 -3.43 5.28 -0.50
CA ALA A 54 -2.31 4.35 -0.72
C ALA A 54 -2.55 2.91 -0.23
N THR A 55 -3.46 2.73 0.74
CA THR A 55 -3.76 1.41 1.35
C THR A 55 -4.69 0.56 0.51
N TYR A 56 -5.24 1.08 -0.60
CA TYR A 56 -6.25 0.41 -1.42
C TYR A 56 -5.86 -1.02 -1.84
N GLN A 57 -4.57 -1.27 -2.02
CA GLN A 57 -4.05 -2.57 -2.43
C GLN A 57 -3.58 -3.42 -1.25
N VAL A 58 -2.92 -2.81 -0.25
CA VAL A 58 -2.27 -3.54 0.86
C VAL A 58 -3.28 -3.98 1.91
N ALA A 59 -4.18 -3.09 2.36
CA ALA A 59 -5.09 -3.41 3.46
C ALA A 59 -5.99 -4.62 3.17
N PRO A 60 -6.61 -4.74 1.97
CA PRO A 60 -7.40 -5.93 1.63
C PRO A 60 -6.61 -7.22 1.74
N GLN A 61 -5.36 -7.23 1.26
CA GLN A 61 -4.50 -8.43 1.26
C GLN A 61 -4.15 -8.84 2.69
N VAL A 62 -3.70 -7.91 3.53
CA VAL A 62 -3.35 -8.20 4.93
C VAL A 62 -4.51 -8.84 5.69
N PHE A 63 -5.70 -8.24 5.65
CA PHE A 63 -6.82 -8.72 6.46
C PHE A 63 -7.44 -10.02 5.92
N THR A 64 -7.47 -10.19 4.60
CA THR A 64 -7.97 -11.45 3.99
C THR A 64 -7.04 -12.60 4.29
N GLU A 65 -5.72 -12.41 4.18
CA GLU A 65 -4.73 -13.45 4.46
C GLU A 65 -4.62 -13.81 5.94
N LEU A 66 -4.97 -12.90 6.85
CA LEU A 66 -5.13 -13.17 8.28
C LEU A 66 -6.46 -13.90 8.62
N GLY A 67 -7.34 -14.11 7.64
CA GLY A 67 -8.54 -14.95 7.77
C GLY A 67 -9.88 -14.19 7.90
N ALA A 68 -9.90 -12.86 7.75
CA ALA A 68 -11.16 -12.10 7.82
C ALA A 68 -12.00 -12.24 6.54
N ASP A 69 -13.33 -12.23 6.67
CA ASP A 69 -14.25 -11.94 5.57
C ASP A 69 -14.29 -10.42 5.35
N VAL A 70 -13.81 -9.95 4.21
CA VAL A 70 -13.58 -8.53 3.95
C VAL A 70 -14.58 -7.98 2.93
N VAL A 71 -15.29 -6.92 3.33
CA VAL A 71 -16.11 -6.08 2.46
C VAL A 71 -15.35 -4.79 2.15
N LEU A 72 -15.11 -4.51 0.88
CA LEU A 72 -14.31 -3.36 0.43
C LEU A 72 -15.18 -2.14 0.11
N ASN A 73 -14.83 -1.00 0.70
CA ASN A 73 -15.35 0.31 0.38
C ASN A 73 -14.20 1.24 -0.03
N ARG A 74 -14.32 1.96 -1.14
CA ARG A 74 -13.30 2.90 -1.64
C ARG A 74 -11.84 2.35 -1.69
N CYS A 75 -11.66 1.03 -1.83
CA CYS A 75 -10.34 0.36 -1.94
C CYS A 75 -9.96 0.06 -3.39
N ARG A 76 -10.13 1.03 -4.29
CA ARG A 76 -9.67 0.93 -5.70
C ARG A 76 -8.76 2.09 -6.05
N ALA A 77 -7.74 1.82 -6.85
CA ALA A 77 -6.92 2.86 -7.48
C ALA A 77 -7.73 3.62 -8.52
N GLY A 78 -7.58 4.94 -8.50
CA GLY A 78 -8.14 5.84 -9.50
C GLY A 78 -9.53 6.37 -9.16
N TRP A 79 -9.79 7.59 -9.65
CA TRP A 79 -11.08 8.28 -9.65
C TRP A 79 -12.08 7.63 -10.62
N VAL A 80 -12.19 6.31 -10.64
CA VAL A 80 -13.29 5.64 -11.34
C VAL A 80 -14.52 5.79 -10.45
N GLN A 81 -15.06 7.01 -10.39
CA GLN A 81 -16.43 7.30 -9.98
C GLN A 81 -17.33 7.02 -11.18
N HIS A 82 -17.66 5.75 -11.34
CA HIS A 82 -18.98 5.35 -11.81
C HIS A 82 -19.48 4.51 -10.62
N GLN A 83 -20.60 4.79 -9.96
CA GLN A 83 -21.90 5.32 -10.40
C GLN A 83 -22.69 5.84 -9.16
N PRO A 84 -23.86 6.51 -9.27
CA PRO A 84 -24.79 6.64 -10.41
C PRO A 84 -24.29 7.54 -11.55
#